data_AF-F7YTD4-F1
#
_entry.id   AF-F7YTD4-F1
#
_cell.length_a   1.000
_cell.length_b   1.000
_cell.length_c   1.000
_cell.angle_alpha   90.00
_cell.angle_beta   90.00
_cell.angle_gamma   90.00
#
_symmetry.space_group_name_H-M   'P 1'
#
loop_
_entity.id
_entity.type
_entity.pdbx_description
1 polymer ?
#
loop_
_entity_poly.entity_id
_entity_poly.type
_entity_poly.pdbx_seq_one_letter_code
_entity_poly.pdbx_strand_id
1 'polypeptide(L)'
;MDNVLERIVRDLIREGYLSRARTLLSLFAGEYPHLELELEAASGNWKAVMRLYETLDEERKKEYQTLYKTAKDRFKENYSEDVIDALQETERNNFEGAIAVLESLSKLYPELVEVVALKLEIARKKKDRERVRTFEETLRKLDPSHPALVKREKIIKATILEYIILVAVLVSVALSLVGLFRPQFDEKKFAALENKIAAIDSRCEDLDQKLTLTFNELGEVKSQLGNLALLQSELQNTQKLLAKSFEDLKGLFEKQNQELLGKVSSFVRATSASTFPSSGLSIDALRSLWLTGYRLYRERKYDDAFNLLSAVLEALKDKDAYFKDDVAYYMALVAYEAKDFDLAKRLFEDFISNFPNSVYVPHAQYFLKTIK
;
A
#
# COMPACT_ATOMS: atom_id res chain seq x y z
N MET A 1 -1.10 -7.83 -42.30
CA MET A 1 -1.84 -8.07 -41.04
C MET A 1 -1.45 -7.05 -39.97
N ASP A 2 -0.23 -6.51 -40.02
CA ASP A 2 0.33 -5.52 -39.08
C ASP A 2 -0.57 -4.33 -38.75
N ASN A 3 -1.24 -3.75 -39.75
CA ASN A 3 -2.04 -2.53 -39.58
C ASN A 3 -3.34 -2.76 -38.76
N VAL A 4 -3.86 -4.00 -38.72
CA VAL A 4 -5.08 -4.32 -37.94
C VAL A 4 -4.74 -4.49 -36.47
N LEU A 5 -3.63 -5.18 -36.16
CA LEU A 5 -3.16 -5.37 -34.79
C LEU A 5 -2.76 -4.04 -34.16
N GLU A 6 -1.98 -3.22 -34.88
CA GLU A 6 -1.61 -1.87 -34.43
C GLU A 6 -2.83 -1.02 -34.09
N ARG A 7 -3.85 -1.04 -34.95
CA ARG A 7 -5.10 -0.31 -34.71
C ARG A 7 -5.82 -0.80 -33.45
N ILE A 8 -5.97 -2.12 -33.29
CA ILE A 8 -6.63 -2.71 -32.12
C ILE A 8 -5.87 -2.37 -30.84
N VAL A 9 -4.54 -2.48 -30.84
CA VAL A 9 -3.71 -2.15 -29.67
C VAL A 9 -3.82 -0.67 -29.33
N ARG A 10 -3.78 0.23 -30.31
CA ARG A 10 -3.95 1.67 -30.10
C ARG A 10 -5.34 2.05 -29.62
N ASP A 11 -6.38 1.37 -30.10
CA ASP A 11 -7.75 1.54 -29.62
C ASP A 11 -7.87 1.07 -28.15
N LEU A 12 -7.28 -0.08 -27.80
CA LEU A 12 -7.24 -0.56 -26.41
C LEU A 12 -6.47 0.40 -25.49
N ILE A 13 -5.35 0.96 -25.94
CA ILE A 13 -4.59 1.97 -25.19
C ILE A 13 -5.42 3.23 -25.00
N ARG A 14 -6.08 3.72 -26.05
CA ARG A 14 -6.93 4.93 -26.01
C ARG A 14 -8.13 4.76 -25.08
N GLU A 15 -8.72 3.57 -25.05
CA GLU A 15 -9.85 3.23 -24.16
C GLU A 15 -9.42 2.86 -22.74
N GLY A 16 -8.12 2.86 -22.44
CA GLY A 16 -7.57 2.58 -21.10
C GLY A 16 -7.53 1.10 -20.72
N TYR A 17 -7.70 0.18 -21.67
CA TYR A 17 -7.61 -1.26 -21.47
C TYR A 17 -6.15 -1.76 -21.53
N LEU A 18 -5.30 -1.20 -20.68
CA LEU A 18 -3.84 -1.39 -20.72
C LEU A 18 -3.43 -2.85 -20.46
N SER A 19 -4.08 -3.57 -19.52
CA SER A 19 -3.81 -5.00 -19.29
C SER A 19 -4.14 -5.89 -20.49
N ARG A 20 -5.23 -5.60 -21.20
CA ARG A 20 -5.59 -6.32 -22.43
C ARG A 20 -4.62 -6.03 -23.56
N ALA A 21 -4.23 -4.76 -23.72
CA ALA A 21 -3.21 -4.37 -24.69
C ALA A 21 -1.87 -5.10 -24.41
N ARG A 22 -1.45 -5.18 -23.14
CA ARG A 22 -0.24 -5.92 -22.72
C ARG A 22 -0.33 -7.42 -22.99
N THR A 23 -1.48 -8.03 -22.70
CA THR A 23 -1.74 -9.45 -22.97
C THR A 23 -1.75 -9.74 -24.47
N LEU A 24 -2.25 -8.82 -25.27
CA LEU A 24 -2.28 -8.97 -26.73
C LEU A 24 -0.87 -8.84 -27.33
N LEU A 25 -0.09 -7.86 -26.87
CA LEU A 25 1.30 -7.67 -27.31
C LEU A 25 2.22 -8.81 -26.87
N SER A 26 2.00 -9.43 -25.70
CA SER A 26 2.82 -10.55 -25.24
C SER A 26 2.71 -11.80 -26.12
N LEU A 27 1.64 -11.93 -26.91
CA LEU A 27 1.49 -12.98 -27.92
C LEU A 27 2.42 -12.77 -29.13
N PHE A 28 2.94 -11.56 -29.32
CA PHE A 28 3.80 -11.13 -30.44
C PHE A 28 5.08 -10.46 -29.90
N ALA A 29 5.71 -11.10 -28.91
CA ALA A 29 6.83 -10.53 -28.17
C ALA A 29 7.99 -10.08 -29.09
N GLY A 30 8.33 -8.80 -29.01
CA GLY A 30 9.46 -8.22 -29.77
C GLY A 30 9.15 -7.86 -31.24
N GLU A 31 7.96 -8.16 -31.75
CA GLU A 31 7.57 -7.81 -33.12
C GLU A 31 7.13 -6.34 -33.26
N TYR A 32 6.59 -5.75 -32.18
CA TYR A 32 6.05 -4.39 -32.17
C TYR A 32 6.59 -3.52 -31.01
N PRO A 33 7.90 -3.25 -30.97
CA PRO A 33 8.54 -2.52 -29.86
C PRO A 33 8.03 -1.06 -29.73
N HIS A 34 7.53 -0.46 -30.81
CA HIS A 34 6.91 0.87 -30.80
C HIS A 34 5.53 0.87 -30.12
N LEU A 35 4.73 -0.19 -30.29
CA LEU A 35 3.45 -0.33 -29.59
C LEU A 35 3.64 -0.63 -28.11
N GLU A 36 4.66 -1.44 -27.77
CA GLU A 36 5.06 -1.66 -26.38
C GLU A 36 5.49 -0.34 -25.73
N LEU A 37 6.22 0.50 -26.46
CA LEU A 37 6.62 1.82 -25.99
C LEU A 37 5.41 2.75 -25.76
N GLU A 38 4.45 2.78 -26.69
CA GLU A 38 3.19 3.53 -26.53
C GLU A 38 2.37 3.04 -25.32
N LEU A 39 2.29 1.72 -25.14
CA LEU A 39 1.61 1.09 -24.01
C LEU A 39 2.25 1.46 -22.67
N GLU A 40 3.58 1.33 -22.58
CA GLU A 40 4.30 1.62 -21.34
C GLU A 40 4.23 3.11 -21.01
N ALA A 41 4.27 3.99 -22.01
CA ALA A 41 4.04 5.42 -21.84
C ALA A 41 2.62 5.75 -21.36
N ALA A 42 1.60 5.09 -21.91
CA ALA A 42 0.21 5.24 -21.47
C ALA A 42 0.00 4.70 -20.05
N SER A 43 0.75 3.67 -19.65
CA SER A 43 0.75 3.14 -18.28
C SER A 43 1.58 3.97 -17.28
N GLY A 44 2.36 4.93 -17.77
CA GLY A 44 3.25 5.80 -16.98
C GLY A 44 4.64 5.21 -16.71
N ASN A 45 4.97 4.01 -17.16
CA ASN A 45 6.25 3.36 -16.89
C ASN A 45 7.43 3.97 -17.69
N TRP A 46 7.87 5.17 -17.29
CA TRP A 46 8.88 5.95 -18.01
C TRP A 46 10.24 5.25 -18.11
N LYS A 47 10.56 4.38 -17.14
CA LYS A 47 11.77 3.54 -17.15
C LYS A 47 11.76 2.53 -18.30
N ALA A 48 10.63 1.85 -18.50
CA ALA A 48 10.47 0.91 -19.60
C ALA A 48 10.45 1.64 -20.95
N VAL A 49 9.80 2.81 -21.03
CA VAL A 49 9.80 3.65 -22.24
C VAL A 49 11.21 4.01 -22.70
N MET A 50 12.10 4.40 -21.79
CA MET A 50 13.49 4.72 -22.15
C MET A 50 14.26 3.49 -22.66
N ARG A 51 14.09 2.32 -22.03
CA ARG A 51 14.74 1.08 -22.47
C ARG A 51 14.23 0.64 -23.83
N LEU A 52 12.93 0.67 -24.04
CA LEU A 52 12.30 0.29 -25.31
C LEU A 52 12.69 1.26 -26.43
N TYR A 53 12.84 2.55 -26.12
CA TYR A 53 13.29 3.54 -27.10
C TYR A 53 14.68 3.23 -27.69
N GLU A 54 15.59 2.68 -26.89
CA GLU A 54 16.94 2.30 -27.36
C GLU A 54 16.89 1.12 -28.36
N THR A 55 15.86 0.27 -28.26
CA THR A 55 15.65 -0.90 -29.12
C THR A 55 14.95 -0.58 -30.45
N LEU A 56 14.48 0.65 -30.64
CA LEU A 56 13.81 1.07 -31.88
C LEU A 56 14.79 1.32 -33.03
N ASP A 57 14.31 1.14 -34.26
CA ASP A 57 15.02 1.54 -35.48
C ASP A 57 15.17 3.07 -35.57
N GLU A 58 16.18 3.54 -36.30
CA GLU A 58 16.52 4.98 -36.42
C GLU A 58 15.38 5.84 -37.00
N GLU A 59 14.50 5.25 -37.81
CA GLU A 59 13.30 5.92 -38.33
C GLU A 59 12.25 6.12 -37.23
N ARG A 60 12.01 5.09 -36.41
CA ARG A 60 11.06 5.12 -35.28
C ARG A 60 11.59 5.96 -34.11
N LYS A 61 12.89 5.99 -33.87
CA LYS A 61 13.49 6.89 -32.86
C LYS A 61 13.16 8.35 -33.14
N LYS A 62 13.17 8.78 -34.40
CA LYS A 62 12.79 10.16 -34.76
C LYS A 62 11.32 10.45 -34.46
N GLU A 63 10.43 9.48 -34.71
CA GLU A 63 9.00 9.59 -34.43
C GLU A 63 8.71 9.72 -32.92
N TYR A 64 9.36 8.92 -32.09
CA TYR A 64 9.13 8.90 -30.62
C TYR A 64 10.10 9.78 -29.82
N GLN A 65 10.88 10.65 -30.47
CA GLN A 65 11.90 11.48 -29.82
C GLN A 65 11.30 12.42 -28.75
N THR A 66 10.10 12.95 -29.00
CA THR A 66 9.36 13.81 -28.06
C THR A 66 8.94 13.05 -26.81
N LEU A 67 8.49 11.81 -26.99
CA LEU A 67 8.08 10.92 -25.91
C LEU A 67 9.27 10.52 -25.04
N TYR A 68 10.42 10.26 -25.65
CA TYR A 68 11.68 9.98 -24.94
C TYR A 68 12.16 11.16 -24.08
N LYS A 69 12.05 12.40 -24.58
CA LYS A 69 12.38 13.61 -23.78
C LYS A 69 11.47 13.72 -22.56
N THR A 70 10.16 13.53 -22.75
CA THR A 70 9.19 13.51 -21.64
C THR A 70 9.51 12.42 -20.62
N ALA A 71 9.88 11.22 -21.08
CA ALA A 71 10.30 10.13 -20.19
C ALA A 71 11.56 10.49 -19.40
N LYS A 72 12.56 11.12 -20.04
CA LYS A 72 13.82 11.53 -19.39
C LYS A 72 13.60 12.60 -18.31
N ASP A 73 12.67 13.52 -18.53
CA ASP A 73 12.33 14.56 -17.55
C ASP A 73 11.52 13.98 -16.37
N ARG A 74 10.61 13.05 -16.63
CA ARG A 74 9.79 12.38 -15.59
C ARG A 74 10.55 11.29 -14.82
N PHE A 75 11.59 10.70 -15.40
CA PHE A 75 12.37 9.63 -14.77
C PHE A 75 13.36 10.12 -13.68
N LYS A 76 13.63 11.43 -13.58
CA LYS A 76 14.57 11.98 -12.58
C LYS A 76 14.14 11.78 -11.13
N GLU A 77 12.89 11.40 -10.88
CA GLU A 77 12.40 11.09 -9.56
C GLU A 77 12.47 9.56 -9.34
N ASN A 78 13.47 9.12 -8.58
CA ASN A 78 13.81 7.71 -8.41
C ASN A 78 12.96 7.06 -7.30
N TYR A 79 11.75 6.60 -7.64
CA TYR A 79 10.77 6.05 -6.68
C TYR A 79 10.91 4.57 -6.34
N SER A 80 11.92 3.90 -6.88
CA SER A 80 12.12 2.47 -6.62
C SER A 80 12.47 2.17 -5.16
N GLU A 81 13.09 3.11 -4.46
CA GLU A 81 13.50 2.98 -3.05
C GLU A 81 12.29 3.10 -2.11
N ASP A 82 11.41 4.10 -2.31
CA ASP A 82 10.21 4.31 -1.49
C ASP A 82 9.18 3.17 -1.60
N VAL A 83 9.09 2.53 -2.78
CA VAL A 83 8.22 1.36 -3.01
C VAL A 83 8.79 0.10 -2.35
N ILE A 84 10.12 -0.07 -2.38
CA ILE A 84 10.81 -1.18 -1.69
C ILE A 84 10.67 -1.01 -0.17
N ASP A 85 10.84 0.20 0.35
CA ASP A 85 10.68 0.51 1.77
C ASP A 85 9.25 0.32 2.25
N ALA A 86 8.24 0.73 1.46
CA ALA A 86 6.83 0.49 1.77
C ALA A 86 6.44 -1.00 1.74
N LEU A 87 7.05 -1.80 0.85
CA LEU A 87 6.85 -3.25 0.80
C LEU A 87 7.55 -3.97 1.96
N GLN A 88 8.76 -3.54 2.35
CA GLN A 88 9.47 -4.07 3.52
C GLN A 88 8.74 -3.77 4.85
N GLU A 89 8.11 -2.60 4.98
CA GLU A 89 7.28 -2.27 6.15
C GLU A 89 5.97 -3.08 6.21
N THR A 90 5.50 -3.59 5.08
CA THR A 90 4.34 -4.50 5.00
C THR A 90 4.69 -5.90 5.53
N GLU A 91 5.92 -6.38 5.31
CA GLU A 91 6.42 -7.64 5.88
C GLU A 91 6.61 -7.55 7.41
N ARG A 92 6.70 -6.34 7.97
CA ARG A 92 6.85 -6.07 9.41
C ARG A 92 5.52 -5.87 10.16
N ASN A 93 4.38 -6.18 9.55
CA ASN A 93 3.05 -6.10 10.16
C ASN A 93 2.58 -4.67 10.52
N ASN A 94 3.27 -3.62 10.07
CA ASN A 94 2.91 -2.21 10.28
C ASN A 94 2.06 -1.67 9.11
N PHE A 95 0.81 -2.11 9.04
CA PHE A 95 -0.07 -1.84 7.89
C PHE A 95 -0.52 -0.39 7.78
N GLU A 96 -0.58 0.35 8.88
CA GLU A 96 -1.10 1.72 8.90
C GLU A 96 -0.09 2.73 8.32
N GLY A 97 1.21 2.56 8.60
CA GLY A 97 2.28 3.35 8.01
C GLY A 97 2.44 3.10 6.51
N ALA A 98 2.37 1.82 6.09
CA ALA A 98 2.37 1.46 4.68
C ALA A 98 1.16 2.07 3.94
N ILE A 99 -0.02 2.13 4.57
CA ILE A 99 -1.22 2.75 3.97
C ILE A 99 -1.03 4.25 3.75
N ALA A 100 -0.46 5.00 4.71
CA ALA A 100 -0.26 6.45 4.59
C ALA A 100 0.71 6.82 3.46
N VAL A 101 1.83 6.10 3.35
CA VAL A 101 2.82 6.29 2.29
C VAL A 101 2.23 5.93 0.92
N LEU A 102 1.44 4.84 0.85
CA LEU A 102 0.79 4.42 -0.38
C LEU A 102 -0.40 5.31 -0.79
N GLU A 103 -1.05 6.00 0.15
CA GLU A 103 -2.12 6.96 -0.12
C GLU A 103 -1.58 8.27 -0.69
N SER A 104 -0.44 8.75 -0.20
CA SER A 104 0.26 9.89 -0.79
C SER A 104 0.81 9.58 -2.18
N LEU A 105 1.34 8.37 -2.41
CA LEU A 105 1.83 7.92 -3.71
C LEU A 105 0.69 7.72 -4.73
N SER A 106 -0.49 7.24 -4.29
CA SER A 106 -1.66 7.02 -5.16
C SER A 106 -2.23 8.28 -5.81
N LYS A 107 -1.99 9.45 -5.19
CA LYS A 107 -2.40 10.75 -5.74
C LYS A 107 -1.45 11.28 -6.82
N LEU A 108 -0.23 10.73 -6.90
CA LEU A 108 0.85 11.29 -7.72
C LEU A 108 1.18 10.43 -8.96
N TYR A 109 0.94 9.11 -8.94
CA TYR A 109 1.36 8.21 -10.04
C TYR A 109 0.32 7.14 -10.42
N PRO A 110 -0.29 7.20 -11.62
CA PRO A 110 -1.25 6.20 -12.13
C PRO A 110 -0.68 4.79 -12.43
N GLU A 111 0.64 4.59 -12.36
CA GLU A 111 1.33 3.28 -12.47
C GLU A 111 0.92 2.27 -11.37
N LEU A 112 0.15 2.74 -10.38
CA LEU A 112 -0.39 2.03 -9.23
C LEU A 112 -1.44 0.94 -9.54
N VAL A 113 -1.72 0.58 -10.79
CA VAL A 113 -2.71 -0.45 -11.14
C VAL A 113 -2.41 -1.79 -10.44
N GLU A 114 -1.15 -2.24 -10.47
CA GLU A 114 -0.69 -3.47 -9.81
C GLU A 114 -0.70 -3.34 -8.27
N VAL A 115 -0.43 -2.13 -7.76
CA VAL A 115 -0.47 -1.83 -6.32
C VAL A 115 -1.92 -1.85 -5.80
N VAL A 116 -2.87 -1.29 -6.56
CA VAL A 116 -4.31 -1.35 -6.26
C VAL A 116 -4.83 -2.78 -6.39
N ALA A 117 -4.34 -3.55 -7.37
CA ALA A 117 -4.66 -4.97 -7.51
C ALA A 117 -4.14 -5.81 -6.34
N LEU A 118 -2.92 -5.56 -5.87
CA LEU A 118 -2.36 -6.20 -4.68
C LEU A 118 -3.16 -5.84 -3.41
N LYS A 119 -3.54 -4.56 -3.25
CA LYS A 119 -4.43 -4.09 -2.16
C LYS A 119 -5.79 -4.79 -2.19
N LEU A 120 -6.37 -4.99 -3.38
CA LEU A 120 -7.61 -5.74 -3.57
C LEU A 120 -7.45 -7.20 -3.14
N GLU A 121 -6.36 -7.88 -3.49
CA GLU A 121 -6.11 -9.25 -3.06
C GLU A 121 -5.88 -9.38 -1.55
N ILE A 122 -5.16 -8.44 -0.93
CA ILE A 122 -4.96 -8.40 0.53
C ILE A 122 -6.29 -8.16 1.26
N ALA A 123 -7.12 -7.23 0.79
CA ALA A 123 -8.43 -6.95 1.37
C ALA A 123 -9.39 -8.16 1.27
N ARG A 124 -9.35 -8.90 0.15
CA ARG A 124 -10.08 -10.15 -0.02
C ARG A 124 -9.63 -11.22 0.97
N LYS A 125 -8.32 -11.40 1.18
CA LYS A 125 -7.79 -12.34 2.18
C LYS A 125 -8.22 -11.99 3.60
N LYS A 126 -8.30 -10.69 3.93
CA LYS A 126 -8.77 -10.19 5.24
C LYS A 126 -10.31 -10.16 5.39
N LYS A 127 -11.06 -10.54 4.35
CA LYS A 127 -12.55 -10.51 4.29
C LYS A 127 -13.15 -9.12 4.58
N ASP A 128 -12.40 -8.04 4.34
CA ASP A 128 -12.83 -6.66 4.57
C ASP A 128 -13.66 -6.15 3.37
N ARG A 129 -14.99 -6.19 3.51
CA ARG A 129 -15.93 -5.95 2.40
C ARG A 129 -15.99 -4.50 1.94
N GLU A 130 -15.72 -3.54 2.82
CA GLU A 130 -15.78 -2.12 2.46
C GLU A 130 -14.54 -1.74 1.64
N ARG A 131 -13.36 -2.16 2.08
CA ARG A 131 -12.11 -1.89 1.35
C ARG A 131 -12.04 -2.61 0.01
N VAL A 132 -12.57 -3.83 -0.07
CA VAL A 132 -12.68 -4.55 -1.35
C VAL A 132 -13.49 -3.74 -2.36
N ARG A 133 -14.62 -3.14 -1.96
CA ARG A 133 -15.44 -2.34 -2.88
C ARG A 133 -14.71 -1.08 -3.34
N THR A 134 -14.07 -0.37 -2.42
CA THR A 134 -13.31 0.85 -2.75
C THR A 134 -12.18 0.54 -3.73
N PHE A 135 -11.38 -0.51 -3.48
CA PHE A 135 -10.29 -0.89 -4.37
C PHE A 135 -10.78 -1.47 -5.70
N GLU A 136 -11.90 -2.20 -5.74
CA GLU A 136 -12.51 -2.64 -7.01
C GLU A 136 -12.97 -1.46 -7.85
N GLU A 137 -13.56 -0.42 -7.25
CA GLU A 137 -13.98 0.78 -7.96
C GLU A 137 -12.80 1.62 -8.45
N THR A 138 -11.77 1.79 -7.62
CA THR A 138 -10.54 2.47 -8.02
C THR A 138 -9.84 1.70 -9.14
N LEU A 139 -9.69 0.38 -9.01
CA LEU A 139 -9.07 -0.46 -10.04
C LEU A 139 -9.88 -0.45 -11.33
N ARG A 140 -11.22 -0.46 -11.26
CA ARG A 140 -12.08 -0.36 -12.44
C ARG A 140 -11.96 0.99 -13.15
N LYS A 141 -11.72 2.09 -12.41
CA LYS A 141 -11.48 3.42 -12.99
C LYS A 141 -10.11 3.55 -13.63
N LEU A 142 -9.11 2.83 -13.12
CA LEU A 142 -7.73 2.88 -13.61
C LEU A 142 -7.45 1.87 -14.73
N ASP A 143 -7.89 0.62 -14.59
CA ASP A 143 -7.86 -0.43 -15.62
C ASP A 143 -9.06 -1.38 -15.44
N PRO A 144 -10.17 -1.15 -16.17
CA PRO A 144 -11.36 -1.99 -16.11
C PRO A 144 -11.13 -3.44 -16.55
N SER A 145 -10.01 -3.72 -17.23
CA SER A 145 -9.68 -5.04 -17.77
C SER A 145 -8.74 -5.87 -16.91
N HIS A 146 -8.34 -5.34 -15.75
CA HIS A 146 -7.35 -5.98 -14.89
C HIS A 146 -7.79 -7.37 -14.39
N PRO A 147 -6.92 -8.40 -14.43
CA PRO A 147 -7.28 -9.78 -14.05
C PRO A 147 -7.77 -9.93 -12.60
N ALA A 148 -7.31 -9.06 -11.69
CA ALA A 148 -7.78 -9.05 -10.30
C ALA A 148 -9.29 -8.74 -10.16
N LEU A 149 -9.93 -8.08 -11.14
CA LEU A 149 -11.37 -7.83 -11.16
C LEU A 149 -12.18 -9.08 -11.58
N VAL A 150 -11.56 -10.03 -12.28
CA VAL A 150 -12.23 -11.21 -12.87
C VAL A 150 -12.33 -12.38 -11.89
N LYS A 151 -11.48 -12.43 -10.85
CA LYS A 151 -11.62 -13.36 -9.70
C LYS A 151 -12.87 -13.02 -8.86
N ARG A 152 -14.06 -13.21 -9.44
CA ARG A 152 -15.29 -13.44 -8.69
C ARG A 152 -15.43 -14.94 -8.50
N GLU A 153 -15.60 -15.38 -7.26
CA GLU A 153 -16.33 -16.62 -7.03
C GLU A 153 -17.63 -16.52 -7.82
N LYS A 154 -17.82 -17.44 -8.77
CA LYS A 154 -19.05 -17.61 -9.52
C LYS A 154 -20.18 -17.88 -8.54
N ILE A 155 -20.83 -16.84 -8.03
CA ILE A 155 -22.21 -16.96 -7.55
C ILE A 155 -23.08 -16.78 -8.79
N ILE A 156 -23.24 -17.87 -9.53
CA ILE A 156 -24.30 -17.98 -10.54
C ILE A 156 -25.60 -18.01 -9.75
N LYS A 157 -26.24 -16.85 -9.56
CA LYS A 157 -27.65 -16.80 -9.19
C LYS A 157 -28.47 -17.04 -10.46
N ALA A 158 -28.54 -18.30 -10.89
CA ALA A 158 -29.68 -18.75 -11.67
C ALA A 158 -30.78 -19.08 -10.66
N THR A 159 -31.86 -18.32 -10.70
CA THR A 159 -32.99 -18.47 -9.79
C THR A 159 -33.64 -19.83 -10.03
N ILE A 160 -33.50 -20.75 -9.06
CA ILE A 160 -34.06 -22.12 -9.03
C ILE A 160 -35.52 -22.17 -9.52
N LEU A 161 -36.25 -21.07 -9.30
CA LEU A 161 -37.64 -20.85 -9.69
C LEU A 161 -37.87 -20.95 -11.22
N GLU A 162 -36.93 -20.50 -12.06
CA GLU A 162 -37.04 -20.59 -13.53
C GLU A 162 -36.92 -22.03 -14.02
N TYR A 163 -36.06 -22.83 -13.38
CA TYR A 163 -35.89 -24.24 -13.71
C TYR A 163 -37.11 -25.07 -13.31
N ILE A 164 -37.72 -24.75 -12.16
CA ILE A 164 -38.96 -25.38 -11.70
C ILE A 164 -40.12 -25.08 -12.65
N ILE A 165 -40.26 -23.82 -13.12
CA ILE A 165 -41.30 -23.44 -14.08
C ILE A 165 -41.12 -24.18 -15.41
N LEU A 166 -39.89 -24.27 -15.92
CA LEU A 166 -39.60 -24.98 -17.18
C LEU A 166 -39.95 -26.48 -17.10
N VAL A 167 -39.63 -27.13 -15.98
CA VAL A 167 -39.96 -28.54 -15.74
C VAL A 167 -41.47 -28.74 -15.63
N ALA A 168 -42.19 -27.85 -14.94
CA ALA A 168 -43.65 -27.92 -14.82
C ALA A 168 -44.37 -27.79 -16.18
N VAL A 169 -43.88 -26.91 -17.05
CA VAL A 169 -44.41 -26.74 -18.42
C VAL A 169 -44.13 -27.97 -19.28
N LEU A 170 -42.95 -28.59 -19.17
CA LEU A 170 -42.64 -29.81 -19.91
C LEU A 170 -43.51 -31.01 -19.49
N VAL A 171 -43.79 -31.13 -18.18
CA VAL A 171 -44.65 -32.19 -17.64
C VAL A 171 -46.11 -32.01 -18.07
N SER A 172 -46.64 -30.78 -18.10
CA SER A 172 -48.01 -30.52 -18.54
C SER A 172 -48.22 -30.80 -20.02
N VAL A 173 -47.23 -30.48 -20.87
CA VAL A 173 -47.24 -30.83 -22.30
C VAL A 173 -47.18 -32.35 -22.49
N ALA A 174 -46.34 -33.06 -21.72
CA ALA A 174 -46.23 -34.51 -21.80
C ALA A 174 -47.53 -35.22 -21.36
N LEU A 175 -48.17 -34.77 -20.28
CA LEU A 175 -49.46 -35.30 -19.82
C LEU A 175 -50.58 -35.06 -20.83
N SER A 176 -50.59 -33.88 -21.48
CA SER A 176 -51.57 -33.55 -22.52
C SER A 176 -51.41 -34.43 -23.76
N LEU A 177 -50.18 -34.81 -24.12
CA LEU A 177 -49.88 -35.72 -25.23
C LEU A 177 -50.24 -37.18 -24.92
N VAL A 178 -50.08 -37.62 -23.67
CA VAL A 178 -50.40 -39.00 -23.24
C VAL A 178 -51.92 -39.22 -23.14
N GLY A 179 -52.71 -38.20 -22.78
CA GLY A 179 -54.17 -38.28 -22.74
C GLY A 179 -54.85 -38.49 -24.10
N LEU A 180 -54.15 -38.21 -25.21
CA LEU A 180 -54.67 -38.35 -26.57
C LEU A 180 -54.58 -39.77 -27.15
N PHE A 181 -53.79 -40.68 -26.56
CA PHE A 181 -53.47 -41.99 -27.15
C PHE A 181 -53.49 -43.17 -26.16
N ARG A 182 -54.66 -43.46 -25.58
CA ARG A 182 -55.26 -44.82 -25.37
C ARG A 182 -56.05 -44.96 -24.05
N PRO A 183 -57.16 -45.70 -24.08
CA PRO A 183 -57.86 -46.17 -22.89
C PRO A 183 -57.35 -47.56 -22.47
N GLN A 184 -56.85 -47.67 -21.24
CA GLN A 184 -56.89 -48.86 -20.36
C GLN A 184 -56.12 -48.52 -19.07
N PHE A 185 -56.85 -48.19 -18.01
CA PHE A 185 -56.31 -47.89 -16.69
C PHE A 185 -55.95 -49.20 -15.97
N ASP A 186 -54.67 -49.37 -15.66
CA ASP A 186 -54.09 -50.56 -15.03
C ASP A 186 -54.00 -50.34 -13.50
N GLU A 187 -54.90 -50.96 -12.73
CA GLU A 187 -55.04 -50.80 -11.26
C GLU A 187 -53.71 -50.98 -10.49
N LYS A 188 -52.81 -51.84 -10.97
CA LYS A 188 -51.50 -52.04 -10.34
C LYS A 188 -50.61 -50.81 -10.42
N LYS A 189 -50.73 -50.01 -11.50
CA LYS A 189 -50.01 -48.75 -11.62
C LYS A 189 -50.60 -47.68 -10.70
N PHE A 190 -51.90 -47.75 -10.41
CA PHE A 190 -52.58 -46.85 -9.49
C PHE A 190 -52.14 -47.08 -8.04
N ALA A 191 -52.08 -48.33 -7.60
CA ALA A 191 -51.54 -48.68 -6.28
C ALA A 191 -50.06 -48.30 -6.12
N ALA A 192 -49.25 -48.43 -7.17
CA ALA A 192 -47.87 -47.96 -7.18
C ALA A 192 -47.78 -46.41 -7.15
N LEU A 193 -48.78 -45.71 -7.72
CA LEU A 193 -48.89 -44.26 -7.68
C LEU A 193 -49.28 -43.78 -6.28
N GLU A 194 -50.25 -44.42 -5.63
CA GLU A 194 -50.66 -44.10 -4.25
C GLU A 194 -49.52 -44.26 -3.27
N ASN A 195 -48.73 -45.34 -3.37
CA ASN A 195 -47.54 -45.50 -2.54
C ASN A 195 -46.48 -44.42 -2.77
N LYS A 196 -46.33 -43.95 -4.03
CA LYS A 196 -45.43 -42.83 -4.34
C LYS A 196 -45.97 -41.49 -3.85
N ILE A 197 -47.29 -41.29 -3.90
CA ILE A 197 -47.96 -40.09 -3.36
C ILE A 197 -47.80 -40.06 -1.84
N ALA A 198 -48.06 -41.16 -1.14
CA ALA A 198 -47.83 -41.26 0.31
C ALA A 198 -46.35 -41.03 0.69
N ALA A 199 -45.41 -41.53 -0.12
CA ALA A 199 -43.99 -41.26 0.07
C ALA A 199 -43.62 -39.77 -0.19
N ILE A 200 -44.32 -39.10 -1.10
CA ILE A 200 -44.16 -37.66 -1.33
C ILE A 200 -44.73 -36.88 -0.14
N ASP A 201 -45.91 -37.24 0.37
CA ASP A 201 -46.53 -36.59 1.51
C ASP A 201 -45.64 -36.68 2.76
N SER A 202 -45.09 -37.86 3.04
CA SER A 202 -44.13 -38.04 4.14
C SER A 202 -42.87 -37.19 3.96
N ARG A 203 -42.38 -37.02 2.73
CA ARG A 203 -41.23 -36.14 2.45
C ARG A 203 -41.60 -34.66 2.56
N CYS A 204 -42.83 -34.28 2.22
CA CYS A 204 -43.33 -32.93 2.42
C CYS A 204 -43.43 -32.60 3.92
N GLU A 205 -43.88 -33.54 4.75
CA GLU A 205 -43.91 -33.37 6.22
C GLU A 205 -42.50 -33.26 6.81
N ASP A 206 -41.54 -34.11 6.39
CA ASP A 206 -40.13 -34.01 6.82
C ASP A 206 -39.50 -32.67 6.38
N LEU A 207 -39.83 -32.20 5.17
CA LEU A 207 -39.39 -30.89 4.69
C LEU A 207 -39.99 -29.74 5.50
N ASP A 208 -41.26 -29.82 5.89
CA ASP A 208 -41.93 -28.79 6.69
C ASP A 208 -41.35 -28.72 8.11
N GLN A 209 -41.04 -29.88 8.70
CA GLN A 209 -40.33 -29.95 9.98
C GLN A 209 -38.93 -29.33 9.89
N LYS A 210 -38.18 -29.66 8.83
CA LYS A 210 -36.86 -29.05 8.58
C LYS A 210 -36.97 -27.55 8.35
N LEU A 211 -37.97 -27.09 7.60
CA LEU A 211 -38.21 -25.68 7.37
C LEU A 211 -38.46 -24.95 8.70
N THR A 212 -39.29 -25.53 9.56
CA THR A 212 -39.58 -24.98 10.90
C THR A 212 -38.34 -24.91 11.77
N LEU A 213 -37.51 -25.95 11.79
CA LEU A 213 -36.23 -25.96 12.51
C LEU A 213 -35.29 -24.86 11.99
N THR A 214 -35.11 -24.77 10.67
CA THR A 214 -34.26 -23.73 10.07
C THR A 214 -34.78 -22.32 10.35
N PHE A 215 -36.10 -22.13 10.43
CA PHE A 215 -36.68 -20.83 10.77
C PHE A 215 -36.39 -20.43 12.22
N ASN A 216 -36.45 -21.40 13.14
CA ASN A 216 -36.10 -21.19 14.54
C ASN A 216 -34.60 -20.88 14.71
N GLU A 217 -33.72 -21.64 14.03
CA GLU A 217 -32.27 -21.37 13.99
C GLU A 217 -31.97 -19.98 13.41
N LEU A 218 -32.70 -19.56 12.36
CA LEU A 218 -32.55 -18.23 11.77
C LEU A 218 -33.00 -17.12 12.73
N GLY A 219 -34.03 -17.38 13.54
CA GLY A 219 -34.47 -16.48 14.61
C GLY A 219 -33.40 -16.31 15.70
N GLU A 220 -32.75 -17.40 16.09
CA GLU A 220 -31.63 -17.38 17.05
C GLU A 220 -30.42 -16.62 16.50
N VAL A 221 -30.03 -16.89 15.25
CA VAL A 221 -28.95 -16.14 14.57
C VAL A 221 -29.27 -14.65 14.49
N LYS A 222 -30.54 -14.28 14.22
CA LYS A 222 -30.97 -12.87 14.22
C LYS A 222 -30.84 -12.22 15.59
N SER A 223 -31.15 -12.95 16.66
CA SER A 223 -30.96 -12.48 18.04
C SER A 223 -29.47 -12.27 18.36
N GLN A 224 -28.62 -13.23 18.00
CA GLN A 224 -27.16 -13.13 18.17
C GLN A 224 -26.57 -11.96 17.37
N LEU A 225 -27.07 -11.69 16.17
CA LEU A 225 -26.67 -10.54 15.35
C LEU A 225 -27.06 -9.20 16.02
N GLY A 226 -28.21 -9.15 16.69
CA GLY A 226 -28.63 -8.01 17.51
C GLY A 226 -27.66 -7.75 18.67
N ASN A 227 -27.22 -8.79 19.36
CA ASN A 227 -26.25 -8.68 20.45
C ASN A 227 -24.87 -8.24 19.94
N LEU A 228 -24.46 -8.69 18.74
CA LEU A 228 -23.23 -8.22 18.09
C LEU A 228 -23.27 -6.72 17.76
N ALA A 229 -24.43 -6.20 17.34
CA ALA A 229 -24.58 -4.77 17.08
C ALA A 229 -24.47 -3.93 18.36
N LEU A 230 -24.98 -4.44 19.50
CA LEU A 230 -24.81 -3.80 20.81
C LEU A 230 -23.34 -3.81 21.25
N LEU A 231 -22.66 -4.95 21.15
CA LEU A 231 -21.22 -5.07 21.45
C LEU A 231 -20.37 -4.15 20.56
N GLN A 232 -20.74 -3.99 19.29
CA GLN A 232 -20.07 -3.07 18.38
C GLN A 232 -20.23 -1.61 18.82
N SER A 233 -21.42 -1.22 19.29
CA SER A 233 -21.69 0.11 19.85
C SER A 233 -20.88 0.36 21.13
N GLU A 234 -20.83 -0.62 22.04
CA GLU A 234 -20.00 -0.54 23.24
C GLU A 234 -18.51 -0.41 22.88
N LEU A 235 -18.03 -1.20 21.92
CA LEU A 235 -16.65 -1.12 21.44
C LEU A 235 -16.32 0.27 20.89
N GLN A 236 -17.19 0.85 20.06
CA GLN A 236 -17.01 2.22 19.55
C GLN A 236 -16.94 3.26 20.68
N ASN A 237 -17.78 3.12 21.71
CA ASN A 237 -17.75 4.01 22.87
C ASN A 237 -16.44 3.86 23.66
N THR A 238 -15.95 2.64 23.86
CA THR A 238 -14.64 2.41 24.53
C THR A 238 -13.48 2.96 23.71
N GLN A 239 -13.50 2.81 22.38
CA GLN A 239 -12.49 3.40 21.49
C GLN A 239 -12.48 4.93 21.57
N LYS A 240 -13.66 5.56 21.63
CA LYS A 240 -13.78 7.02 21.78
C LYS A 240 -13.25 7.50 23.13
N LEU A 241 -13.54 6.78 24.21
CA LEU A 241 -12.99 7.07 25.55
C LEU A 241 -11.48 6.92 25.58
N LEU A 242 -10.95 5.86 24.95
CA LEU A 242 -9.53 5.62 24.86
C LEU A 242 -8.82 6.74 24.07
N ALA A 243 -9.36 7.13 22.91
CA ALA A 243 -8.85 8.24 22.12
C ALA A 243 -8.80 9.55 22.92
N LYS A 244 -9.85 9.83 23.69
CA LYS A 244 -9.88 11.01 24.58
C LYS A 244 -8.78 10.93 25.66
N SER A 245 -8.61 9.77 26.29
CA SER A 245 -7.56 9.59 27.30
C SER A 245 -6.15 9.76 26.75
N PHE A 246 -5.91 9.35 25.49
CA PHE A 246 -4.64 9.57 24.80
C PHE A 246 -4.41 11.05 24.50
N GLU A 247 -5.43 11.78 24.08
CA GLU A 247 -5.31 13.23 23.83
C GLU A 247 -5.03 14.00 25.12
N ASP A 248 -5.69 13.62 26.22
CA ASP A 248 -5.42 14.19 27.54
C ASP A 248 -3.97 13.91 28.00
N LEU A 249 -3.48 12.67 27.82
CA LEU A 249 -2.09 12.30 28.12
C LEU A 249 -1.09 13.04 27.25
N LYS A 250 -1.39 13.22 25.96
CA LYS A 250 -0.56 13.99 25.03
C LYS A 250 -0.47 15.45 25.49
N GLY A 251 -1.59 16.06 25.88
CA GLY A 251 -1.60 17.41 26.42
C GLY A 251 -0.76 17.54 27.71
N LEU A 252 -0.82 16.55 28.60
CA LEU A 252 0.05 16.50 29.78
C LEU A 252 1.52 16.37 29.41
N PHE A 253 1.85 15.52 28.44
CA PHE A 253 3.22 15.33 27.97
C PHE A 253 3.76 16.59 27.30
N GLU A 254 2.99 17.25 26.44
CA GLU A 254 3.36 18.52 25.81
C GLU A 254 3.59 19.61 26.84
N LYS A 255 2.72 19.71 27.85
CA LYS A 255 2.89 20.65 28.96
C LYS A 255 4.18 20.37 29.75
N GLN A 256 4.44 19.10 30.07
CA GLN A 256 5.66 18.70 30.79
C GLN A 256 6.92 18.93 29.93
N ASN A 257 6.84 18.68 28.64
CA ASN A 257 7.95 18.89 27.70
C ASN A 257 8.22 20.39 27.49
N GLN A 258 7.18 21.25 27.44
CA GLN A 258 7.34 22.70 27.43
C GLN A 258 7.93 23.21 28.75
N GLU A 259 7.54 22.65 29.89
CA GLU A 259 8.12 23.01 31.19
C GLU A 259 9.59 22.58 31.27
N LEU A 260 9.93 21.39 30.77
CA LEU A 260 11.30 20.90 30.67
C LEU A 260 12.12 21.74 29.69
N LEU A 261 11.59 22.10 28.51
CA LEU A 261 12.25 23.00 27.57
C LEU A 261 12.42 24.39 28.16
N GLY A 262 11.48 24.87 28.97
CA GLY A 262 11.61 26.11 29.74
C GLY A 262 12.74 26.03 30.77
N LYS A 263 12.84 24.93 31.50
CA LYS A 263 13.93 24.66 32.46
C LYS A 263 15.28 24.46 31.78
N VAL A 264 15.31 23.77 30.64
CA VAL A 264 16.52 23.57 29.83
C VAL A 264 16.95 24.87 29.17
N SER A 265 16.03 25.68 28.66
CA SER A 265 16.37 26.98 28.07
C SER A 265 16.78 28.01 29.12
N SER A 266 16.20 27.98 30.33
CA SER A 266 16.68 28.79 31.45
C SER A 266 18.03 28.31 31.97
N PHE A 267 18.27 27.00 32.00
CA PHE A 267 19.57 26.40 32.27
C PHE A 267 20.60 26.79 31.22
N VAL A 268 20.28 26.64 29.93
CA VAL A 268 21.11 27.02 28.79
C VAL A 268 21.42 28.53 28.81
N ARG A 269 20.44 29.39 29.11
CA ARG A 269 20.66 30.84 29.30
C ARG A 269 21.54 31.15 30.51
N ALA A 270 21.38 30.42 31.61
CA ALA A 270 22.24 30.57 32.78
C ALA A 270 23.68 30.11 32.48
N THR A 271 23.86 29.07 31.64
CA THR A 271 25.17 28.56 31.23
C THR A 271 25.80 29.29 30.04
N SER A 272 25.04 30.11 29.28
CA SER A 272 25.63 31.00 28.27
C SER A 272 26.42 32.17 28.90
N ALA A 273 26.34 32.36 30.22
CA ALA A 273 27.26 33.22 30.96
C ALA A 273 28.49 32.47 31.52
N SER A 274 28.48 31.14 31.58
CA SER A 274 29.65 30.32 31.91
C SER A 274 29.38 28.83 31.63
N THR A 275 30.18 28.24 30.74
CA THR A 275 30.51 26.81 30.60
C THR A 275 29.36 25.82 30.74
N PHE A 276 28.91 25.26 29.61
CA PHE A 276 28.08 24.05 29.57
C PHE A 276 28.71 22.99 30.48
N PRO A 277 28.01 22.45 31.51
CA PRO A 277 28.59 21.41 32.37
C PRO A 277 28.61 20.10 31.60
N SER A 278 29.62 19.95 30.75
CA SER A 278 29.97 18.72 30.03
C SER A 278 30.49 17.63 30.99
N SER A 279 30.95 18.04 32.18
CA SER A 279 31.40 17.16 33.25
C SER A 279 30.21 16.52 33.98
N GLY A 280 29.90 15.27 33.64
CA GLY A 280 28.98 14.42 34.40
C GLY A 280 27.77 13.88 33.65
N LEU A 281 27.56 14.26 32.37
CA LEU A 281 26.46 13.69 31.57
C LEU A 281 26.71 12.20 31.27
N SER A 282 25.67 11.38 31.42
CA SER A 282 25.73 9.96 31.04
C SER A 282 25.87 9.80 29.53
N ILE A 283 26.35 8.63 29.08
CA ILE A 283 26.46 8.30 27.65
C ILE A 283 25.07 8.38 26.98
N ASP A 284 24.01 7.93 27.67
CA ASP A 284 22.64 8.00 27.15
C ASP A 284 22.14 9.45 26.98
N ALA A 285 22.45 10.33 27.94
CA ALA A 285 22.10 11.74 27.82
C ALA A 285 22.82 12.40 26.62
N LEU A 286 24.09 12.08 26.43
CA LEU A 286 24.87 12.56 25.28
C LEU A 286 24.33 12.00 23.96
N ARG A 287 23.86 10.75 23.93
CA ARG A 287 23.19 10.16 22.78
C ARG A 287 21.89 10.90 22.45
N SER A 288 21.06 11.23 23.45
CA SER A 288 19.85 12.01 23.22
C SER A 288 20.14 13.41 22.67
N LEU A 289 21.21 14.06 23.15
CA LEU A 289 21.66 15.35 22.63
C LEU A 289 22.19 15.25 21.19
N TRP A 290 22.96 14.21 20.86
CA TRP A 290 23.36 13.93 19.48
C TRP A 290 22.16 13.75 18.54
N LEU A 291 21.17 12.94 18.93
CA LEU A 291 19.93 12.76 18.14
C LEU A 291 19.16 14.08 17.95
N THR A 292 19.24 14.97 18.94
CA THR A 292 18.66 16.31 18.86
C THR A 292 19.45 17.18 17.87
N GLY A 293 20.78 17.14 17.91
CA GLY A 293 21.65 17.80 16.92
C GLY A 293 21.40 17.32 15.50
N TYR A 294 21.23 16.01 15.32
CA TYR A 294 20.84 15.42 14.03
C TYR A 294 19.47 15.92 13.55
N ARG A 295 18.48 16.03 14.44
CA ARG A 295 17.17 16.59 14.09
C ARG A 295 17.28 18.06 13.65
N LEU A 296 18.05 18.88 14.38
CA LEU A 296 18.28 20.28 14.03
C LEU A 296 18.94 20.41 12.65
N TYR A 297 19.92 19.54 12.35
CA TYR A 297 20.51 19.43 11.02
C TYR A 297 19.45 19.13 9.94
N ARG A 298 18.56 18.16 10.16
CA ARG A 298 17.46 17.81 9.24
C ARG A 298 16.45 18.95 9.05
N GLU A 299 16.25 19.77 10.08
CA GLU A 299 15.43 20.98 10.05
C GLU A 299 16.13 22.20 9.43
N ARG A 300 17.38 22.06 8.94
CA ARG A 300 18.23 23.12 8.38
C ARG A 300 18.59 24.25 9.38
N LYS A 301 18.50 23.98 10.68
CA LYS A 301 18.94 24.90 11.75
C LYS A 301 20.42 24.67 12.04
N TYR A 302 21.27 25.09 11.10
CA TYR A 302 22.69 24.69 11.11
C TYR A 302 23.48 25.28 12.28
N ASP A 303 23.25 26.53 12.68
CA ASP A 303 23.96 27.14 13.82
C ASP A 303 23.66 26.42 15.13
N ASP A 304 22.38 26.14 15.40
CA ASP A 304 21.96 25.39 16.59
C ASP A 304 22.49 23.95 16.58
N ALA A 305 22.44 23.29 15.41
CA ALA A 305 22.97 21.94 15.24
C ALA A 305 24.48 21.88 15.50
N PHE A 306 25.23 22.86 14.97
CA PHE A 306 26.68 22.93 15.13
C PHE A 306 27.07 23.16 16.60
N ASN A 307 26.43 24.11 17.28
CA ASN A 307 26.69 24.40 18.68
C ASN A 307 26.38 23.19 19.58
N LEU A 308 25.29 22.48 19.29
CA LEU A 308 24.92 21.31 20.06
C LEU A 308 25.87 20.12 19.81
N LEU A 309 26.17 19.82 18.54
CA LEU A 309 27.06 18.70 18.20
C LEU A 309 28.49 18.93 18.69
N SER A 310 28.99 20.16 18.64
CA SER A 310 30.31 20.50 19.19
C SER A 310 30.36 20.33 20.72
N ALA A 311 29.32 20.74 21.45
CA ALA A 311 29.22 20.50 22.89
C ALA A 311 29.16 19.00 23.23
N VAL A 312 28.44 18.21 22.44
CA VAL A 312 28.39 16.74 22.61
C VAL A 312 29.76 16.12 22.33
N LEU A 313 30.43 16.53 21.25
CA LEU A 313 31.74 15.98 20.89
C LEU A 313 32.79 16.28 21.97
N GLU A 314 32.80 17.48 22.53
CA GLU A 314 33.69 17.85 23.63
C GLU A 314 33.39 17.04 24.90
N ALA A 315 32.11 16.83 25.23
CA ALA A 315 31.70 16.00 26.37
C ALA A 315 32.01 14.50 26.19
N LEU A 316 32.25 14.07 24.95
CA LEU A 316 32.65 12.70 24.59
C LEU A 316 34.18 12.53 24.49
N LYS A 317 34.98 13.59 24.62
CA LYS A 317 36.44 13.54 24.39
C LYS A 317 37.13 12.42 25.18
N ASP A 318 36.82 12.30 26.46
CA ASP A 318 37.39 11.30 27.38
C ASP A 318 36.50 10.06 27.58
N LYS A 319 35.45 9.90 26.77
CA LYS A 319 34.53 8.77 26.83
C LYS A 319 34.66 7.91 25.59
N ASP A 320 34.63 6.60 25.79
CA ASP A 320 34.49 5.64 24.71
C ASP A 320 33.00 5.43 24.43
N ALA A 321 32.53 5.99 23.32
CA ALA A 321 31.14 5.93 22.90
C ALA A 321 31.07 5.57 21.42
N TYR A 322 30.24 4.57 21.10
CA TYR A 322 30.15 4.01 19.75
C TYR A 322 29.66 5.00 18.69
N PHE A 323 29.04 6.12 19.09
CA PHE A 323 28.47 7.15 18.20
C PHE A 323 29.33 8.42 18.15
N LYS A 324 30.55 8.38 18.68
CA LYS A 324 31.43 9.56 18.72
C LYS A 324 31.88 9.99 17.32
N ASP A 325 32.09 9.03 16.42
CA ASP A 325 32.35 9.28 15.01
C ASP A 325 31.12 9.83 14.29
N ASP A 326 29.91 9.33 14.59
CA ASP A 326 28.66 9.90 14.08
C ASP A 326 28.56 11.40 14.39
N VAL A 327 28.83 11.79 15.64
CA VAL A 327 28.76 13.21 16.08
C VAL A 327 29.74 14.06 15.29
N ALA A 328 31.00 13.63 15.19
CA ALA A 328 32.05 14.36 14.49
C ALA A 328 31.74 14.50 12.98
N TYR A 329 31.27 13.42 12.36
CA TYR A 329 30.90 13.40 10.95
C TYR A 329 29.71 14.34 10.66
N TYR A 330 28.63 14.27 11.45
CA TYR A 330 27.48 15.14 11.26
C TYR A 330 27.79 16.61 11.58
N MET A 331 28.72 16.89 12.49
CA MET A 331 29.19 18.25 12.73
C MET A 331 29.90 18.83 11.49
N ALA A 332 30.72 18.02 10.80
CA ALA A 332 31.34 18.41 9.54
C ALA A 332 30.31 18.62 8.41
N LEU A 333 29.29 17.76 8.31
CA LEU A 333 28.17 17.93 7.39
C LEU A 333 27.38 19.21 7.64
N VAL A 334 27.12 19.56 8.91
CA VAL A 334 26.43 20.81 9.26
C VAL A 334 27.20 22.01 8.72
N ALA A 335 28.52 22.05 8.91
CA ALA A 335 29.36 23.13 8.37
C ALA A 335 29.30 23.19 6.83
N TYR A 336 29.33 22.03 6.16
CA TYR A 336 29.22 21.95 4.71
C TYR A 336 27.87 22.49 4.19
N GLU A 337 26.77 22.06 4.80
CA GLU A 337 25.41 22.50 4.43
C GLU A 337 25.13 23.96 4.80
N ALA A 338 25.81 24.48 5.83
CA ALA A 338 25.84 25.90 6.17
C ALA A 338 26.64 26.75 5.17
N LYS A 339 27.32 26.11 4.20
CA LYS A 339 28.23 26.73 3.21
C LYS A 339 29.49 27.34 3.81
N ASP A 340 29.85 26.98 5.05
CA ASP A 340 31.14 27.30 5.63
C ASP A 340 32.15 26.23 5.20
N PHE A 341 32.60 26.34 3.95
CA PHE A 341 33.46 25.35 3.33
C PHE A 341 34.86 25.26 3.97
N ASP A 342 35.37 26.38 4.52
CA ASP A 342 36.66 26.41 5.21
C ASP A 342 36.61 25.65 6.54
N LEU A 343 35.51 25.79 7.28
CA LEU A 343 35.27 25.02 8.49
C LEU A 343 34.97 23.56 8.16
N ALA A 344 34.11 23.29 7.19
CA ALA A 344 33.75 21.94 6.77
C ALA A 344 34.99 21.13 6.35
N LYS A 345 35.88 21.74 5.56
CA LYS A 345 37.13 21.09 5.13
C LYS A 345 37.98 20.68 6.33
N ARG A 346 38.24 21.59 7.27
CA ARG A 346 39.01 21.31 8.49
C ARG A 346 38.36 20.18 9.29
N LEU A 347 37.05 20.22 9.47
CA LEU A 347 36.33 19.20 10.24
C LEU A 347 36.31 17.83 9.57
N PHE A 348 36.23 17.75 8.24
CA PHE A 348 36.35 16.48 7.53
C PHE A 348 37.78 15.92 7.58
N GLU A 349 38.80 16.77 7.49
CA GLU A 349 40.21 16.36 7.68
C GLU A 349 40.44 15.83 9.10
N ASP A 350 39.96 16.54 10.12
CA ASP A 350 40.02 16.12 11.52
C ASP A 350 39.24 14.81 11.75
N PHE A 351 38.08 14.65 11.13
CA PHE A 351 37.28 13.43 11.22
C PHE A 351 38.04 12.22 10.68
N ILE A 352 38.65 12.33 9.50
CA ILE A 352 39.41 11.23 8.89
C ILE A 352 40.64 10.87 9.72
N SER A 353 41.30 11.88 10.31
CA SER A 353 42.46 11.68 11.18
C SER A 353 42.09 10.98 12.49
N ASN A 354 41.00 11.39 13.12
CA ASN A 354 40.59 10.88 14.43
C ASN A 354 39.79 9.57 14.36
N PHE A 355 39.11 9.29 13.25
CA PHE A 355 38.24 8.12 13.07
C PHE A 355 38.53 7.37 11.76
N PRO A 356 39.77 6.88 11.53
CA PRO A 356 40.20 6.31 10.25
C PRO A 356 39.44 5.03 9.85
N ASN A 357 38.83 4.34 10.81
CA ASN A 357 38.06 3.11 10.58
C ASN A 357 36.54 3.35 10.50
N SER A 358 36.07 4.60 10.56
CA SER A 358 34.64 4.89 10.50
C SER A 358 34.07 4.61 9.11
N VAL A 359 32.81 4.14 9.07
CA VAL A 359 32.07 3.89 7.84
C VAL A 359 31.88 5.15 6.99
N TYR A 360 32.01 6.34 7.58
CA TYR A 360 31.85 7.61 6.88
C TYR A 360 33.13 8.14 6.23
N VAL A 361 34.29 7.51 6.42
CA VAL A 361 35.57 7.99 5.85
C VAL A 361 35.51 8.15 4.31
N PRO A 362 34.98 7.18 3.53
CA PRO A 362 34.85 7.38 2.08
C PRO A 362 33.98 8.58 1.71
N HIS A 363 32.96 8.88 2.53
CA HIS A 363 32.04 9.98 2.28
C HIS A 363 32.66 11.33 2.67
N ALA A 364 33.38 11.40 3.79
CA ALA A 364 34.17 12.58 4.16
C ALA A 364 35.22 12.92 3.07
N GLN A 365 35.90 11.91 2.52
CA GLN A 365 36.83 12.10 1.40
C GLN A 365 36.16 12.61 0.12
N TYR A 366 34.92 12.19 -0.14
CA TYR A 366 34.12 12.70 -1.25
C TYR A 366 33.82 14.21 -1.09
N PHE A 367 33.42 14.66 0.11
CA PHE A 367 33.18 16.08 0.35
C PHE A 367 34.45 16.92 0.25
N LEU A 368 35.58 16.44 0.78
CA LEU A 368 36.87 17.14 0.66
C LEU A 368 37.29 17.39 -0.80
N LYS A 369 36.97 16.46 -1.71
CA LYS A 369 37.23 16.64 -3.16
C LYS A 369 36.25 17.60 -3.83
N THR A 370 35.07 17.77 -3.24
CA THR A 370 33.98 18.57 -3.81
C THR A 370 34.05 20.03 -3.35
N ILE A 371 34.53 20.26 -2.13
CA ILE A 371 34.86 21.58 -1.61
C ILE A 371 36.02 22.14 -2.45
N LYS A 372 35.79 23.28 -3.11
CA LYS A 372 36.78 23.94 -3.97
C LYS A 372 37.49 25.07 -3.25
#